data_AF-A0A5B2U974-F1
#
_entry.id   AF-A0A5B2U974-F1
#
_cell.length_a   1.000
_cell.length_b   1.000
_cell.length_c   1.000
_cell.angle_alpha   90.00
_cell.angle_beta   90.00
_cell.angle_gamma   90.00
#
_symmetry.space_group_name_H-M   'P 1'
#
loop_
_entity.id
_entity.type
_entity.pdbx_description
1 polymer ?
#
loop_
_entity_poly.entity_id
_entity_poly.type
_entity_poly.pdbx_seq_one_letter_code
_entity_poly.pdbx_strand_id
1 'polypeptide(L)'
;MEEEKDVIIAICKYINSNWISKEKSQREFASKCDIEESTVRRIKNIALGTSKTDYNMSLKTIAKICRKKEITLEEFFRNINK
;
A
#
# COMPACT_ATOMS: atom_id res chain seq x y z
N MET A 1 7.85 11.26 -15.20
CA MET A 1 6.37 11.37 -15.17
C MET A 1 5.68 10.02 -15.35
N GLU A 2 6.08 9.18 -16.31
CA GLU A 2 5.54 7.82 -16.47
C GLU A 2 6.18 6.84 -15.48
N GLU A 3 7.51 6.88 -15.35
CA GLU A 3 8.30 6.04 -14.41
C GLU A 3 7.93 6.24 -12.92
N GLU A 4 7.54 7.45 -12.50
CA GLU A 4 7.14 7.72 -11.11
C GLU A 4 5.78 7.08 -10.75
N LYS A 5 4.87 6.97 -11.73
CA LYS A 5 3.59 6.28 -11.53
C LYS A 5 3.82 4.78 -11.33
N ASP A 6 4.81 4.22 -12.00
CA ASP A 6 5.12 2.79 -11.91
C ASP A 6 5.54 2.38 -10.49
N VAL A 7 6.35 3.19 -9.81
CA VAL A 7 6.77 2.91 -8.42
C VAL A 7 5.59 2.92 -7.46
N ILE A 8 4.69 3.90 -7.56
CA ILE A 8 3.50 3.98 -6.71
C ILE A 8 2.57 2.79 -6.96
N ILE A 9 2.38 2.42 -8.23
CA ILE A 9 1.59 1.26 -8.62
C ILE A 9 2.20 -0.02 -8.03
N ALA A 10 3.53 -0.19 -8.13
CA ALA A 10 4.24 -1.35 -7.60
C ALA A 10 4.10 -1.45 -6.08
N ILE A 11 4.26 -0.33 -5.36
CA ILE A 11 4.00 -0.21 -3.91
C ILE A 11 2.57 -0.66 -3.59
N CYS A 12 1.57 -0.12 -4.29
CA CYS A 12 0.17 -0.43 -4.02
C CYS A 12 -0.17 -1.89 -4.31
N LYS A 13 0.34 -2.44 -5.41
CA LYS A 13 0.19 -3.86 -5.77
C LYS A 13 0.81 -4.77 -4.73
N TYR A 14 2.01 -4.45 -4.26
CA TYR A 14 2.69 -5.22 -3.22
C TYR A 14 1.89 -5.22 -1.91
N ILE A 15 1.48 -4.05 -1.42
CA ILE A 15 0.68 -3.92 -0.18
C ILE A 15 -0.64 -4.69 -0.31
N ASN A 16 -1.32 -4.54 -1.46
CA ASN A 16 -2.62 -5.16 -1.68
C ASN A 16 -2.53 -6.69 -1.74
N SER A 17 -1.62 -7.23 -2.55
CA SER A 17 -1.45 -8.67 -2.75
C SER A 17 -0.93 -9.40 -1.51
N ASN A 18 -0.02 -8.77 -0.75
CA ASN A 18 0.59 -9.41 0.40
C ASN A 18 -0.27 -9.33 1.66
N TRP A 19 -1.03 -8.24 1.82
CA TRP A 19 -1.70 -7.96 3.09
C TRP A 19 -3.19 -7.63 2.95
N ILE A 20 -3.58 -6.58 2.22
CA ILE A 20 -4.99 -6.13 2.21
C ILE A 20 -5.93 -7.22 1.71
N SER A 21 -5.55 -7.98 0.68
CA SER A 21 -6.36 -9.06 0.10
C SER A 21 -6.61 -10.22 1.05
N LYS A 22 -5.78 -10.38 2.09
CA LYS A 22 -5.83 -11.48 3.06
C LYS A 22 -6.59 -11.10 4.35
N GLU A 23 -7.00 -9.85 4.49
CA GLU A 23 -7.71 -9.33 5.66
C GLU A 23 -9.22 -9.42 5.44
N LYS A 24 -10.01 -9.58 6.51
CA LYS A 24 -11.46 -9.78 6.39
C LYS A 24 -12.17 -8.54 5.84
N SER A 25 -11.62 -7.34 6.06
CA SER A 25 -12.17 -6.09 5.55
C SER A 25 -11.11 -4.99 5.46
N GLN A 26 -11.41 -3.95 4.66
CA GLN A 26 -10.57 -2.75 4.55
C GLN A 26 -10.44 -2.04 5.91
N ARG A 27 -11.54 -1.97 6.67
CA ARG A 27 -11.59 -1.37 8.01
C ARG A 27 -10.67 -2.10 8.99
N GLU A 28 -10.65 -3.43 8.96
CA GLU A 28 -9.78 -4.22 9.85
C GLU A 28 -8.30 -3.95 9.56
N PHE A 29 -7.90 -3.95 8.29
CA PHE A 29 -6.52 -3.61 7.93
C PHE A 29 -6.16 -2.18 8.32
N ALA A 30 -7.08 -1.22 8.09
CA ALA A 30 -6.91 0.18 8.47
C ALA A 30 -6.64 0.34 9.98
N SER A 31 -7.46 -0.32 10.80
CA SER A 31 -7.32 -0.33 12.26
C SER A 31 -6.00 -0.95 12.71
N LYS A 32 -5.64 -2.14 12.19
CA LYS A 32 -4.37 -2.82 12.52
C LYS A 32 -3.15 -1.95 12.18
N CYS A 33 -3.21 -1.23 11.07
CA CYS A 33 -2.12 -0.39 10.57
C CYS A 33 -2.14 1.05 11.11
N ASP A 34 -3.14 1.45 11.89
CA ASP A 34 -3.35 2.83 12.36
C ASP A 34 -3.35 3.85 11.18
N ILE A 35 -4.13 3.55 10.15
CA ILE A 35 -4.33 4.39 8.97
C ILE A 35 -5.82 4.55 8.67
N GLU A 36 -6.18 5.54 7.85
CA GLU A 36 -7.57 5.72 7.44
C GLU A 36 -8.02 4.60 6.48
N GLU A 37 -9.27 4.15 6.62
CA GLU A 37 -9.88 3.23 5.64
C GLU A 37 -9.92 3.81 4.23
N SER A 38 -10.02 5.14 4.11
CA SER A 38 -9.88 5.89 2.84
C SER A 38 -8.54 5.60 2.15
N THR A 39 -7.46 5.46 2.92
CA THR A 39 -6.11 5.15 2.43
C THR A 39 -6.05 3.72 1.92
N VAL A 40 -6.62 2.77 2.67
CA VAL A 40 -6.70 1.35 2.25
C VAL A 40 -7.46 1.22 0.94
N ARG A 41 -8.59 1.93 0.80
CA ARG A 41 -9.39 1.95 -0.42
C ARG A 41 -8.62 2.49 -1.62
N ARG A 42 -7.87 3.59 -1.44
CA ARG A 42 -7.03 4.16 -2.50
C ARG A 42 -5.95 3.17 -2.95
N ILE A 43 -5.26 2.53 -2.01
CA ILE A 43 -4.25 1.48 -2.30
C ILE A 43 -4.87 0.38 -3.15
N LYS A 44 -6.02 -0.15 -2.73
CA LYS A 44 -6.73 -1.21 -3.45
C LYS A 44 -7.11 -0.77 -4.87
N ASN A 45 -7.68 0.43 -5.03
CA ASN A 45 -8.11 0.92 -6.34
C ASN A 45 -6.94 1.11 -7.30
N ILE A 46 -5.78 1.59 -6.82
CA ILE A 46 -4.57 1.73 -7.65
C ILE A 46 -4.02 0.37 -8.02
N ALA A 47 -3.93 -0.55 -7.05
CA ALA A 47 -3.45 -1.91 -7.29
C ALA A 47 -4.29 -2.65 -8.35
N LEU A 48 -5.60 -2.38 -8.39
CA LEU A 48 -6.55 -2.96 -9.34
C LEU A 48 -6.70 -2.17 -10.65
N GLY A 49 -5.98 -1.05 -10.82
CA GLY A 49 -6.08 -0.20 -12.01
C GLY A 49 -7.43 0.51 -12.16
N THR A 50 -8.23 0.62 -11.09
CA THR A 50 -9.54 1.29 -11.10
C THR A 50 -9.50 2.71 -10.57
N SER A 51 -8.34 3.17 -10.10
CA SER A 51 -8.15 4.55 -9.66
C SER A 51 -8.23 5.51 -10.85
N LYS A 52 -9.09 6.53 -10.72
CA LYS A 52 -9.17 7.67 -11.66
C LYS A 52 -8.29 8.85 -11.24
N THR A 53 -7.59 8.72 -10.11
CA THR A 53 -6.81 9.79 -9.51
C THR A 53 -5.39 9.33 -9.25
N ASP A 54 -4.44 10.24 -9.49
CA ASP A 54 -3.07 10.06 -9.03
C ASP A 54 -3.06 10.16 -7.50
N TYR A 55 -2.40 9.20 -6.85
CA TYR A 55 -2.31 9.14 -5.39
C TYR A 55 -0.86 9.07 -4.99
N ASN A 56 -0.41 10.05 -4.21
CA ASN A 56 0.92 10.02 -3.63
C ASN A 56 0.83 9.53 -2.18
N MET A 57 1.26 8.29 -1.92
CA MET A 57 1.27 7.75 -0.56
C MET A 57 2.41 8.39 0.24
N SER A 58 2.10 8.89 1.44
CA SER A 58 3.16 9.39 2.33
C SER A 58 4.07 8.27 2.81
N LEU A 59 5.37 8.54 2.94
CA LEU A 59 6.33 7.61 3.54
C LEU A 59 5.93 7.22 4.97
N LYS A 60 5.27 8.12 5.71
CA LYS A 60 4.73 7.86 7.05
C LYS A 60 3.70 6.72 7.03
N THR A 61 2.83 6.68 6.03
CA THR A 61 1.86 5.60 5.83
C THR A 61 2.57 4.27 5.56
N ILE A 62 3.55 4.27 4.65
CA ILE A 62 4.35 3.07 4.34
C ILE A 62 5.05 2.56 5.61
N ALA A 63 5.66 3.46 6.39
CA ALA A 63 6.33 3.14 7.64
C ALA A 63 5.39 2.61 8.73
N LYS A 64 4.14 3.09 8.81
CA LYS A 64 3.13 2.50 9.71
C LYS A 64 2.79 1.07 9.31
N ILE A 65 2.55 0.83 8.03
CA ILE A 65 2.25 -0.52 7.51
C ILE A 65 3.43 -1.46 7.77
N CYS A 66 4.65 -1.07 7.42
CA CYS A 66 5.86 -1.89 7.61
C CYS A 66 6.06 -2.26 9.09
N ARG A 67 5.92 -1.30 10.01
CA ARG A 67 6.01 -1.56 11.46
C ARG A 67 5.00 -2.61 11.94
N LYS A 68 3.77 -2.57 11.42
CA LYS A 68 2.71 -3.52 11.80
C LYS A 68 2.81 -4.87 11.10
N LYS A 69 3.60 -4.95 10.03
CA LYS A 69 3.94 -6.18 9.33
C LYS A 69 5.32 -6.71 9.70
N GLU A 70 5.95 -6.09 10.71
CA GLU A 70 7.24 -6.50 11.27
C GLU A 70 8.35 -6.62 10.22
N ILE A 71 8.33 -5.70 9.24
CA ILE A 71 9.40 -5.56 8.23
C ILE A 71 9.96 -4.14 8.25
N THR A 72 11.19 -4.00 7.80
CA THR A 72 11.84 -2.71 7.59
C THR A 72 11.38 -2.07 6.27
N LEU A 73 11.55 -0.74 6.14
CA LEU A 73 11.34 -0.05 4.86
C LEU A 73 12.30 -0.57 3.78
N GLU A 74 13.53 -0.93 4.17
CA GLU A 74 14.54 -1.47 3.26
C GLU A 74 14.10 -2.81 2.67
N GLU A 75 13.62 -3.76 3.50
CA GLU A 75 13.04 -5.02 3.04
C GLU A 75 11.81 -4.80 2.18
N PHE A 76 10.93 -3.87 2.58
CA PHE A 76 9.75 -3.52 1.81
C PHE A 76 10.10 -3.09 0.38
N PHE A 77 11.01 -2.13 0.22
CA PHE A 77 11.42 -1.65 -1.10
C PHE A 77 12.23 -2.68 -1.89
N ARG A 78 13.02 -3.54 -1.23
CA ARG A 78 13.65 -4.69 -1.90
C ARG A 78 12.63 -5.66 -2.52
N ASN A 79 11.47 -5.83 -1.89
CA ASN A 79 10.45 -6.77 -2.34
C ASN A 79 9.52 -6.20 -3.43
N ILE A 80 9.46 -4.88 -3.61
CA ILE A 80 8.66 -4.24 -4.67
C ILE A 80 9.30 -4.37 -6.05
N ASN A 81 10.63 -4.50 -6.12
CA ASN A 81 11.41 -4.61 -7.35
C ASN A 81 11.54 -6.06 -7.87
N LYS A 82 10.57 -6.94 -7.58
CA LYS A 82 10.51 -8.31 -8.10
C LYS A 82 9.27 -8.55 -8.94
#